data_AF-A0A7Y1LKN9-F1
#
_entry.id   AF-A0A7Y1LKN9-F1
#
_cell.length_a   1.000
_cell.length_b   1.000
_cell.length_c   1.000
_cell.angle_alpha   90.00
_cell.angle_beta   90.00
_cell.angle_gamma   90.00
#
_symmetry.space_group_name_H-M   'P 1'
#
loop_
_entity.id
_entity.type
_entity.pdbx_description
1 polymer ?
#
loop_
_entity_poly.entity_id
_entity_poly.type
_entity_poly.pdbx_seq_one_letter_code
_entity_poly.pdbx_strand_id
1 'polypeptide(L)'
;MKGKTAATEGTFNVTVTGQHNVVFIGDADKMELYRETSGLWHLAATQRLSDVPSDFLGIDILLPSDLPTDGSKHTYSFAEGATRLHFSTYENQGNPTYAATAGKIEVSFDGTNLKTSFGASAEFGSQKIELVDGTAELRGLSTGLTAQYPATGELKAVFQGGPLPDPKFVATEFRIDSSDFGGHRPDHRMFIGDHYDDDLSRTRNILSIVINKDTKGLTHVLAGNNNVRVQFMRLDTYGGVTAHAGTLKLNEEVTDDHGSGEFSCSFRKNDGPEFTVEGTFRLTRVPH
;
A
#
# COMPACT_ATOMS: atom_id res chain seq x y z
N MET A 1 -0.12 26.91 -11.29
CA MET A 1 0.06 25.77 -12.21
C MET A 1 0.44 24.58 -11.36
N LYS A 2 -0.46 23.60 -11.22
CA LYS A 2 -0.20 22.37 -10.46
C LYS A 2 0.88 21.60 -11.22
N GLY A 3 2.05 21.44 -10.61
CA GLY A 3 3.09 20.55 -11.15
C GLY A 3 2.50 19.16 -11.21
N LYS A 4 2.35 18.63 -12.43
CA LYS A 4 2.00 17.22 -12.69
C LYS A 4 3.12 16.41 -12.02
N THR A 5 2.86 15.75 -10.89
CA THR A 5 3.73 14.67 -10.42
C THR A 5 3.84 13.65 -11.54
N ALA A 6 5.00 12.98 -11.65
CA ALA A 6 5.26 12.03 -12.74
C ALA A 6 4.29 10.85 -12.61
N ALA A 7 3.11 10.98 -13.22
CA ALA A 7 2.12 9.93 -13.33
C ALA A 7 2.51 9.04 -14.50
N THR A 8 2.45 7.72 -14.31
CA THR A 8 2.49 6.81 -15.43
C THR A 8 1.26 7.06 -16.31
N GLU A 9 1.47 7.31 -17.59
CA GLU A 9 0.41 7.54 -18.57
C GLU A 9 0.51 6.50 -19.68
N GLY A 10 -0.62 6.12 -20.29
CA GLY A 10 -0.58 5.10 -21.32
C GLY A 10 -1.91 4.42 -21.61
N THR A 11 -1.80 3.21 -22.13
CA THR A 11 -2.93 2.30 -22.38
C THR A 11 -2.69 0.96 -21.73
N PHE A 12 -3.74 0.33 -21.23
CA PHE A 12 -3.73 -1.03 -20.70
C PHE A 12 -5.04 -1.71 -21.10
N ASN A 13 -4.97 -2.72 -21.96
CA ASN A 13 -6.16 -3.39 -22.51
C ASN A 13 -6.00 -4.90 -22.41
N VAL A 14 -7.08 -5.61 -22.09
CA VAL A 14 -7.13 -7.07 -22.18
C VAL A 14 -8.57 -7.55 -22.33
N THR A 15 -8.76 -8.66 -23.03
CA THR A 15 -10.06 -9.35 -23.05
C THR A 15 -10.03 -10.48 -22.02
N VAL A 16 -10.96 -10.46 -21.07
CA VAL A 16 -11.13 -11.51 -20.08
C VAL A 16 -12.29 -12.40 -20.51
N THR A 17 -12.06 -13.71 -20.64
CA THR A 17 -13.07 -14.70 -21.02
C THR A 17 -13.13 -15.85 -20.01
N GLY A 18 -14.21 -16.66 -20.04
CA GLY A 18 -14.42 -17.77 -19.12
C GLY A 18 -15.49 -17.45 -18.07
N GLN A 19 -15.13 -17.50 -16.79
CA GLN A 19 -16.04 -17.14 -15.69
C GLN A 19 -16.57 -15.71 -15.80
N HIS A 20 -15.75 -14.81 -16.32
CA HIS A 20 -16.12 -13.44 -16.67
C HIS A 20 -15.95 -13.26 -18.18
N ASN A 21 -16.76 -12.40 -18.79
CA ASN A 21 -16.63 -12.02 -20.20
C ASN A 21 -16.64 -10.49 -20.27
N VAL A 22 -15.45 -9.89 -20.18
CA VAL A 22 -15.26 -8.44 -20.04
C VAL A 22 -14.12 -7.98 -20.93
N VAL A 23 -14.30 -6.82 -21.57
CA VAL A 23 -13.20 -6.07 -22.17
C VAL A 23 -12.67 -5.09 -21.11
N PHE A 24 -11.48 -5.37 -20.60
CA PHE A 24 -10.81 -4.50 -19.64
C PHE A 24 -10.10 -3.37 -20.37
N ILE A 25 -10.42 -2.13 -20.01
CA ILE A 25 -9.76 -0.93 -20.49
C ILE A 25 -9.36 -0.14 -19.26
N GLY A 26 -8.05 -0.08 -18.98
CA GLY A 26 -7.53 0.65 -17.83
C GLY A 26 -7.83 2.14 -17.94
N ASP A 27 -8.22 2.74 -16.81
CA ASP A 27 -8.43 4.17 -16.70
C ASP A 27 -7.07 4.89 -16.80
N ALA A 28 -6.97 5.90 -17.65
CA ALA A 28 -5.70 6.56 -17.98
C ALA A 28 -5.00 7.22 -16.79
N ASP A 29 -5.75 7.59 -15.73
CA ASP A 29 -5.25 8.16 -14.48
C ASP A 29 -5.05 7.10 -13.37
N LYS A 30 -5.26 5.81 -13.69
CA LYS A 30 -5.17 4.67 -12.77
C LYS A 30 -4.21 3.58 -13.25
N MET A 31 -3.22 3.95 -14.03
CA MET A 31 -2.15 3.07 -14.48
C MET A 31 -0.88 3.36 -13.70
N GLU A 32 -0.14 2.31 -13.36
CA GLU A 32 1.05 2.41 -12.53
C GLU A 32 2.19 1.59 -13.13
N LEU A 33 3.39 2.17 -13.08
CA LEU A 33 4.65 1.51 -13.39
C LEU A 33 5.68 1.96 -12.35
N TYR A 34 6.06 1.08 -11.43
CA TYR A 34 7.04 1.42 -10.41
C TYR A 34 7.90 0.23 -10.01
N ARG A 35 8.99 0.51 -9.31
CA ARG A 35 9.84 -0.52 -8.71
C ARG A 35 9.48 -0.68 -7.25
N GLU A 36 9.13 -1.90 -6.86
CA GLU A 36 8.87 -2.24 -5.46
C GLU A 36 10.15 -2.19 -4.62
N THR A 37 10.00 -2.07 -3.30
CA THR A 37 11.11 -2.20 -2.34
C THR A 37 11.78 -3.58 -2.40
N SER A 38 11.04 -4.61 -2.83
CA SER A 38 11.55 -5.96 -3.12
C SER A 38 12.49 -6.00 -4.34
N GLY A 39 12.53 -4.92 -5.13
CA GLY A 39 13.29 -4.80 -6.37
C GLY A 39 12.54 -5.23 -7.63
N LEU A 40 11.37 -5.87 -7.49
CA LEU A 40 10.50 -6.25 -8.60
C LEU A 40 9.89 -5.03 -9.29
N TRP A 41 9.56 -5.17 -10.57
CA TRP A 41 8.80 -4.16 -11.31
C TRP A 41 7.31 -4.47 -11.22
N HIS A 42 6.52 -3.46 -10.87
CA HIS A 42 5.07 -3.57 -10.74
C HIS A 42 4.41 -2.75 -11.85
N LEU A 43 3.56 -3.42 -12.63
CA LEU A 43 2.66 -2.82 -13.60
C LEU A 43 1.22 -3.01 -13.09
N ALA A 44 0.46 -1.94 -12.91
CA ALA A 44 -0.93 -2.06 -12.48
C ALA A 44 -1.86 -1.18 -13.31
N ALA A 45 -3.11 -1.61 -13.44
CA ALA A 45 -4.19 -0.82 -14.00
C ALA A 45 -5.51 -1.15 -13.30
N THR A 46 -6.38 -0.15 -13.17
CA THR A 46 -7.77 -0.38 -12.75
C THR A 46 -8.75 0.19 -13.77
N GLN A 47 -9.94 -0.40 -13.82
CA GLN A 47 -11.08 0.10 -14.57
C GLN A 47 -12.24 0.30 -13.60
N ARG A 48 -12.68 1.54 -13.42
CA ARG A 48 -13.84 1.87 -12.60
C ARG A 48 -15.13 1.41 -13.28
N LEU A 49 -16.00 0.74 -12.53
CA LEU A 49 -17.28 0.24 -13.02
C LEU A 49 -18.45 1.16 -12.62
N SER A 50 -18.31 1.90 -11.52
CA SER A 50 -19.27 2.93 -11.11
C SER A 50 -18.63 4.02 -10.24
N ASP A 51 -19.41 5.01 -9.80
CA ASP A 51 -18.94 6.06 -8.89
C ASP A 51 -18.61 5.55 -7.47
N VAL A 52 -18.99 4.32 -7.16
CA VAL A 52 -18.64 3.69 -5.88
C VAL A 52 -17.13 3.39 -5.88
N PRO A 53 -16.34 3.91 -4.92
CA PRO A 53 -14.88 3.76 -4.95
C PRO A 53 -14.37 2.32 -4.95
N SER A 54 -15.16 1.40 -4.43
CA SER A 54 -14.83 -0.02 -4.39
C SER A 54 -15.23 -0.77 -5.65
N ASP A 55 -15.99 -0.18 -6.57
CA ASP A 55 -16.52 -0.90 -7.74
C ASP A 55 -15.57 -0.76 -8.94
N PHE A 56 -14.64 -1.70 -9.04
CA PHE A 56 -13.60 -1.68 -10.06
C PHE A 56 -13.11 -3.09 -10.43
N LEU A 57 -12.49 -3.18 -11.61
CA LEU A 57 -11.63 -4.28 -12.02
C LEU A 57 -10.17 -3.85 -11.86
N GLY A 58 -9.30 -4.77 -11.46
CA GLY A 58 -7.87 -4.52 -11.31
C GLY A 58 -7.03 -5.58 -11.99
N ILE A 59 -5.93 -5.17 -12.60
CA ILE A 59 -4.86 -6.05 -13.06
C ILE A 59 -3.55 -5.57 -12.49
N ASP A 60 -2.80 -6.47 -11.88
CA ASP A 60 -1.40 -6.27 -11.52
C ASP A 60 -0.52 -7.34 -12.16
N ILE A 61 0.64 -6.91 -12.63
CA ILE A 61 1.69 -7.76 -13.19
C ILE A 61 2.99 -7.41 -12.48
N LEU A 62 3.62 -8.42 -11.89
CA LEU A 62 4.93 -8.32 -11.27
C LEU A 62 5.97 -8.95 -12.20
N LEU A 63 6.97 -8.16 -12.56
CA LEU A 63 8.09 -8.54 -13.41
C LEU A 63 9.37 -8.68 -12.57
N PRO A 64 10.30 -9.56 -12.97
CA PRO A 64 11.55 -9.79 -12.24
C PRO A 64 12.40 -8.52 -12.02
N SER A 65 13.21 -8.52 -10.96
CA SER A 65 14.05 -7.39 -10.57
C SER A 65 15.23 -7.12 -11.52
N ASP A 66 15.56 -8.12 -12.35
CA ASP A 66 16.60 -8.11 -13.38
C ASP A 66 16.07 -7.79 -14.78
N LEU A 67 14.80 -7.36 -14.92
CA LEU A 67 14.25 -6.85 -16.19
C LEU A 67 15.19 -5.80 -16.80
N PRO A 68 15.74 -6.05 -18.01
CA PRO A 68 16.61 -5.08 -18.65
C PRO A 68 15.87 -3.78 -18.97
N THR A 69 16.58 -2.67 -18.79
CA THR A 69 16.08 -1.30 -19.01
C THR A 69 16.70 -0.67 -20.27
N ASP A 70 17.19 -1.51 -21.18
CA ASP A 70 17.88 -1.10 -22.41
C ASP A 70 16.93 -1.06 -23.63
N GLY A 71 15.64 -1.28 -23.42
CA GLY A 71 14.62 -1.34 -24.47
C GLY A 71 14.56 -2.66 -25.24
N SER A 72 15.44 -3.63 -24.93
CA SER A 72 15.39 -4.94 -25.57
C SER A 72 14.15 -5.74 -25.14
N LYS A 73 13.70 -6.66 -26.01
CA LYS A 73 12.52 -7.48 -25.77
C LYS A 73 12.88 -8.73 -24.98
N HIS A 74 12.12 -9.00 -23.93
CA HIS A 74 12.23 -10.19 -23.09
C HIS A 74 10.89 -10.89 -22.94
N THR A 75 10.92 -12.22 -22.89
CA THR A 75 9.72 -13.03 -22.64
C THR A 75 9.86 -13.73 -21.29
N TYR A 76 8.85 -13.59 -20.44
CA TYR A 76 8.75 -14.27 -19.15
C TYR A 76 7.53 -15.19 -19.12
N SER A 77 7.67 -16.33 -18.45
CA SER A 77 6.58 -17.27 -18.19
C SER A 77 5.95 -16.98 -16.83
N PHE A 78 4.62 -16.98 -16.75
CA PHE A 78 3.91 -16.84 -15.47
C PHE A 78 4.01 -18.10 -14.59
N ALA A 79 4.28 -19.27 -15.19
CA ALA A 79 4.43 -20.52 -14.44
C ALA A 79 5.78 -20.60 -13.68
N GLU A 80 6.76 -19.77 -14.03
CA GLU A 80 8.11 -19.76 -13.46
C GLU A 80 8.28 -18.63 -12.44
N GLY A 81 7.51 -18.70 -11.34
CA GLY A 81 7.79 -18.21 -9.98
C GLY A 81 8.07 -16.73 -9.69
N ALA A 82 8.82 -16.01 -10.53
CA ALA A 82 9.16 -14.60 -10.30
C ALA A 82 8.13 -13.66 -10.93
N THR A 83 7.57 -14.05 -12.07
CA THR A 83 6.55 -13.25 -12.78
C THR A 83 5.17 -13.64 -12.28
N ARG A 84 4.36 -12.65 -11.86
CA ARG A 84 3.01 -12.89 -11.37
C ARG A 84 2.03 -12.01 -12.13
N LEU A 85 0.83 -12.51 -12.36
CA LEU A 85 -0.28 -11.75 -12.89
C LEU A 85 -1.50 -12.07 -12.05
N HIS A 86 -2.20 -11.04 -11.62
CA HIS A 86 -3.49 -11.16 -10.98
C HIS A 86 -4.55 -10.34 -11.69
N PHE A 87 -5.77 -10.86 -11.69
CA PHE A 87 -6.98 -10.13 -12.06
C PHE A 87 -7.95 -10.13 -10.88
N SER A 88 -8.36 -8.95 -10.45
CA SER A 88 -9.26 -8.73 -9.33
C SER A 88 -10.59 -8.17 -9.81
N THR A 89 -11.68 -8.78 -9.36
CA THR A 89 -13.03 -8.23 -9.52
C THR A 89 -13.52 -7.75 -8.18
N TYR A 90 -13.89 -6.48 -8.04
CA TYR A 90 -14.56 -6.03 -6.83
C TYR A 90 -16.04 -5.79 -7.12
N GLU A 91 -16.85 -6.82 -6.91
CA GLU A 91 -18.31 -6.73 -6.91
C GLU A 91 -18.84 -7.25 -5.55
N ASN A 92 -19.72 -6.49 -4.89
CA ASN A 92 -20.48 -6.94 -3.71
C ASN A 92 -19.64 -7.53 -2.54
N GLN A 93 -18.62 -6.81 -2.06
CA GLN A 93 -17.84 -7.10 -0.83
C GLN A 93 -16.94 -8.35 -0.87
N GLY A 94 -16.75 -8.99 -2.03
CA GLY A 94 -15.73 -10.00 -2.24
C GLY A 94 -14.64 -9.50 -3.19
N ASN A 95 -13.39 -9.95 -2.99
CA ASN A 95 -12.29 -9.76 -3.95
C ASN A 95 -11.81 -11.13 -4.45
N PRO A 96 -12.52 -11.78 -5.40
CA PRO A 96 -11.93 -12.84 -6.19
C PRO A 96 -10.68 -12.30 -6.89
N THR A 97 -9.53 -12.84 -6.53
CA THR A 97 -8.25 -12.56 -7.17
C THR A 97 -7.84 -13.81 -7.92
N TYR A 98 -7.95 -13.76 -9.25
CA TYR A 98 -7.50 -14.82 -10.14
C TYR A 98 -5.99 -14.72 -10.31
N ALA A 99 -5.25 -15.76 -9.95
CA ALA A 99 -3.81 -15.82 -10.12
C ALA A 99 -3.45 -16.62 -11.38
N ALA A 100 -2.53 -16.11 -12.19
CA ALA A 100 -2.07 -16.80 -13.38
C ALA A 100 -1.41 -18.15 -13.02
N THR A 101 -1.84 -19.21 -13.70
CA THR A 101 -1.28 -20.58 -13.57
C THR A 101 -0.46 -20.97 -14.81
N ALA A 102 -0.71 -20.31 -15.94
CA ALA A 102 0.02 -20.49 -17.18
C ALA A 102 -0.02 -19.21 -18.01
N GLY A 103 0.86 -19.14 -19.02
CA GLY A 103 0.93 -18.02 -19.97
C GLY A 103 2.28 -17.32 -19.95
N LYS A 104 2.34 -16.20 -20.68
CA LYS A 104 3.57 -15.44 -20.86
C LYS A 104 3.31 -13.96 -21.06
N ILE A 105 4.36 -13.19 -20.81
CA ILE A 105 4.44 -11.76 -21.11
C ILE A 105 5.70 -11.50 -21.95
N GLU A 106 5.55 -10.82 -23.07
CA GLU A 106 6.65 -10.18 -23.80
C GLU A 106 6.70 -8.72 -23.37
N VAL A 107 7.85 -8.26 -22.90
CA VAL A 107 8.06 -6.89 -22.41
C VAL A 107 9.31 -6.27 -23.03
N SER A 108 9.24 -4.98 -23.34
CA SER A 108 10.37 -4.13 -23.68
C SER A 108 10.27 -2.87 -22.82
N PHE A 109 11.38 -2.53 -22.15
CA PHE A 109 11.41 -1.43 -21.20
C PHE A 109 12.73 -0.66 -21.30
N ASP A 110 12.67 0.66 -21.47
CA ASP A 110 13.84 1.54 -21.60
C ASP A 110 14.19 2.34 -20.33
N GLY A 111 13.59 1.95 -19.20
CA GLY A 111 13.67 2.68 -17.93
C GLY A 111 12.56 3.71 -17.73
N THR A 112 11.87 4.13 -18.79
CA THR A 112 10.76 5.10 -18.70
C THR A 112 9.54 4.76 -19.56
N ASN A 113 9.71 3.99 -20.63
CA ASN A 113 8.65 3.55 -21.53
C ASN A 113 8.62 2.02 -21.53
N LEU A 114 7.47 1.45 -21.14
CA LEU A 114 7.24 0.03 -21.12
C LEU A 114 6.21 -0.33 -22.20
N LYS A 115 6.54 -1.33 -23.02
CA LYS A 115 5.62 -1.96 -23.96
C LYS A 115 5.51 -3.43 -23.65
N THR A 116 4.29 -3.93 -23.55
CA THR A 116 4.04 -5.33 -23.24
C THR A 116 2.89 -5.90 -24.06
N SER A 117 3.00 -7.19 -24.38
CA SER A 117 1.89 -8.04 -24.76
C SER A 117 1.88 -9.28 -23.88
N PHE A 118 0.72 -9.71 -23.41
CA PHE A 118 0.59 -10.83 -22.49
C PHE A 118 -0.70 -11.61 -22.71
N GLY A 119 -0.66 -12.87 -22.30
CA GLY A 119 -1.84 -13.72 -22.22
C GLY A 119 -1.63 -14.80 -21.17
N ALA A 120 -2.68 -15.12 -20.43
CA ALA A 120 -2.59 -16.01 -19.28
C ALA A 120 -3.89 -16.75 -19.00
N SER A 121 -3.76 -17.97 -18.51
CA SER A 121 -4.85 -18.68 -17.82
C SER A 121 -4.72 -18.40 -16.33
N ALA A 122 -5.81 -18.00 -15.67
CA ALA A 122 -5.81 -17.65 -14.26
C ALA A 122 -6.97 -18.28 -13.50
N GLU A 123 -6.76 -18.58 -12.22
CA GLU A 123 -7.69 -19.35 -11.40
C GLU A 123 -7.95 -18.69 -10.03
N PHE A 124 -9.19 -18.82 -9.55
CA PHE A 124 -9.61 -18.50 -8.18
C PHE A 124 -10.51 -19.61 -7.66
N GLY A 125 -10.01 -20.44 -6.74
CA GLY A 125 -10.71 -21.65 -6.32
C GLY A 125 -10.95 -22.59 -7.50
N SER A 126 -12.21 -22.90 -7.80
CA SER A 126 -12.60 -23.72 -8.98
C SER A 126 -12.90 -22.89 -10.23
N GLN A 127 -12.88 -21.56 -10.13
CA GLN A 127 -13.20 -20.66 -11.25
C GLN A 127 -11.96 -20.40 -12.10
N LYS A 128 -12.16 -20.26 -13.41
CA LYS A 128 -11.09 -20.02 -14.37
C LYS A 128 -11.45 -18.90 -15.32
N ILE A 129 -10.44 -18.10 -15.67
CA ILE A 129 -10.51 -17.08 -16.70
C ILE A 129 -9.30 -17.19 -17.63
N GLU A 130 -9.47 -16.71 -18.85
CA GLU A 130 -8.38 -16.48 -19.80
C GLU A 130 -8.26 -14.98 -20.05
N LEU A 131 -7.05 -14.46 -19.91
CA LEU A 131 -6.65 -13.12 -20.33
C LEU A 131 -6.06 -13.21 -21.73
N VAL A 132 -6.75 -12.62 -22.70
CA VAL A 132 -6.46 -12.72 -24.13
C VAL A 132 -6.20 -11.32 -24.69
N ASP A 133 -5.25 -11.23 -25.62
CA ASP A 133 -4.87 -9.98 -26.29
C ASP A 133 -4.48 -8.86 -25.31
N GLY A 134 -3.84 -9.23 -24.20
CA GLY A 134 -3.34 -8.29 -23.20
C GLY A 134 -2.25 -7.42 -23.80
N THR A 135 -2.38 -6.11 -23.69
CA THR A 135 -1.39 -5.13 -24.13
C THR A 135 -1.30 -3.98 -23.16
N ALA A 136 -0.08 -3.46 -22.94
CA ALA A 136 0.10 -2.18 -22.29
C ALA A 136 1.25 -1.38 -22.90
N GLU A 137 1.05 -0.08 -23.03
CA GLU A 137 2.06 0.89 -23.41
C GLU A 137 2.05 2.00 -22.38
N LEU A 138 3.00 1.96 -21.45
CA LEU A 138 3.08 2.90 -20.33
C LEU A 138 4.32 3.78 -20.45
N ARG A 139 4.19 5.04 -20.03
CA ARG A 139 5.26 6.03 -20.04
C ARG A 139 5.32 6.74 -18.69
N GLY A 140 6.54 6.96 -18.23
CA GLY A 140 6.80 7.55 -16.91
C GLY A 140 6.70 6.51 -15.80
N LEU A 141 7.51 6.74 -14.76
CA LEU A 141 7.47 5.92 -13.56
C LEU A 141 6.53 6.57 -12.55
N SER A 142 5.60 5.78 -12.05
CA SER A 142 4.87 6.10 -10.84
C SER A 142 5.87 6.11 -9.69
N THR A 143 5.85 7.17 -8.89
CA THR A 143 6.39 7.06 -7.53
C THR A 143 5.46 6.09 -6.81
N GLY A 144 5.99 4.95 -6.35
CA GLY A 144 5.17 3.95 -5.65
C GLY A 144 4.24 4.63 -4.65
N LEU A 145 2.95 4.26 -4.66
CA LEU A 145 1.86 4.99 -4.00
C LEU A 145 2.14 5.32 -2.52
N THR A 146 3.06 4.60 -1.90
CA THR A 146 3.68 4.95 -0.63
C THR A 146 5.19 4.69 -0.71
N ALA A 147 6.00 5.74 -0.64
CA ALA A 147 7.43 5.61 -0.47
C ALA A 147 7.75 5.33 1.00
N GLN A 148 8.47 4.24 1.27
CA GLN A 148 8.89 3.84 2.61
C GLN A 148 10.34 4.24 2.81
N TYR A 149 10.60 5.01 3.85
CA TYR A 149 11.95 5.50 4.15
C TYR A 149 12.39 5.04 5.54
N PRO A 150 13.59 4.45 5.67
CA PRO A 150 14.19 4.22 6.98
C PRO A 150 14.23 5.53 7.77
N ALA A 151 13.91 5.45 9.06
CA ALA A 151 13.95 6.59 9.95
C ALA A 151 14.80 6.30 11.19
N THR A 152 15.14 7.36 11.91
CA THR A 152 15.77 7.30 13.23
C THR A 152 14.97 8.14 14.20
N GLY A 153 15.13 7.87 15.49
CA GLY A 153 14.52 8.65 16.55
C GLY A 153 13.94 7.76 17.63
N GLU A 154 12.77 8.13 18.14
CA GLU A 154 12.08 7.40 19.19
C GLU A 154 10.58 7.34 18.97
N LEU A 155 9.98 6.22 19.38
CA LEU A 155 8.55 6.05 19.49
C LEU A 155 8.31 5.14 20.69
N LYS A 156 7.72 5.72 21.73
CA LYS A 156 7.53 5.08 23.04
C LYS A 156 6.10 5.28 23.48
N ALA A 157 5.51 4.26 24.08
CA ALA A 157 4.16 4.34 24.60
C ALA A 157 3.97 3.45 25.82
N VAL A 158 2.98 3.79 26.64
CA VAL A 158 2.53 3.01 27.79
C VAL A 158 1.05 2.68 27.59
N PHE A 159 0.73 1.40 27.64
CA PHE A 159 -0.59 0.83 27.49
C PHE A 159 -1.19 0.56 28.87
N GLN A 160 -2.45 0.94 29.08
CA GLN A 160 -3.22 0.58 30.28
C GLN A 160 -4.42 -0.27 29.87
N GLY A 161 -4.46 -1.52 30.33
CA GLY A 161 -5.49 -2.50 29.99
C GLY A 161 -5.40 -3.07 28.56
N GLY A 162 -4.31 -2.76 27.84
CA GLY A 162 -4.12 -3.14 26.43
C GLY A 162 -3.67 -4.59 26.23
N PRO A 163 -3.58 -5.04 24.96
CA PRO A 163 -3.29 -6.43 24.62
C PRO A 163 -1.80 -6.82 24.73
N LEU A 164 -0.93 -5.90 25.15
CA LEU A 164 0.49 -6.19 25.28
C LEU A 164 0.80 -6.90 26.61
N PRO A 165 1.69 -7.91 26.60
CA PRO A 165 2.14 -8.56 27.83
C PRO A 165 2.96 -7.62 28.72
N ASP A 166 3.80 -6.76 28.13
CA ASP A 166 4.42 -5.62 28.79
C ASP A 166 3.63 -4.35 28.45
N PRO A 167 3.16 -3.55 29.44
CA PRO A 167 2.50 -2.28 29.15
C PRO A 167 3.40 -1.29 28.41
N LYS A 168 4.72 -1.46 28.35
CA LYS A 168 5.64 -0.57 27.66
C LYS A 168 5.87 -1.02 26.22
N PHE A 169 5.61 -0.11 25.30
CA PHE A 169 6.04 -0.19 23.92
C PHE A 169 7.25 0.72 23.72
N VAL A 170 8.36 0.14 23.27
CA VAL A 170 9.55 0.88 22.84
C VAL A 170 9.94 0.35 21.46
N ALA A 171 9.74 1.15 20.42
CA ALA A 171 10.11 0.73 19.08
C ALA A 171 11.62 0.56 18.94
N THR A 172 12.01 -0.48 18.20
CA THR A 172 13.40 -0.79 17.86
C THR A 172 13.71 -0.49 16.39
N GLU A 173 12.69 -0.46 15.53
CA GLU A 173 12.80 -0.09 14.13
C GLU A 173 11.82 1.03 13.80
N PHE A 174 12.22 1.92 12.89
CA PHE A 174 11.46 3.12 12.55
C PHE A 174 11.41 3.29 11.04
N ARG A 175 10.24 3.71 10.54
CA ARG A 175 10.08 4.17 9.16
C ARG A 175 9.12 5.33 9.05
N ILE A 176 9.33 6.13 8.03
CA ILE A 176 8.38 7.14 7.58
C ILE A 176 7.86 6.70 6.22
N ASP A 177 6.55 6.50 6.15
CA ASP A 177 5.87 6.16 4.92
C ASP A 177 5.17 7.44 4.42
N SER A 178 5.49 7.88 3.20
CA SER A 178 4.86 9.05 2.59
C SER A 178 4.13 8.63 1.32
N SER A 179 2.85 8.95 1.23
CA SER A 179 2.05 8.60 0.06
C SER A 179 1.95 9.74 -0.95
N ASP A 180 1.80 9.36 -2.21
CA ASP A 180 1.32 10.21 -3.29
C ASP A 180 0.33 9.39 -4.11
N PHE A 181 -0.95 9.57 -3.82
CA PHE A 181 -2.06 8.89 -4.46
C PHE A 181 -2.62 9.69 -5.63
N GLY A 182 -1.96 10.77 -6.07
CA GLY A 182 -2.38 11.52 -7.25
C GLY A 182 -3.82 12.07 -7.20
N GLY A 183 -4.38 12.25 -6.00
CA GLY A 183 -5.76 12.70 -5.79
C GLY A 183 -6.83 11.60 -5.69
N HIS A 184 -6.45 10.32 -5.77
CA HIS A 184 -7.38 9.17 -5.67
C HIS A 184 -7.94 8.96 -4.26
N ARG A 185 -7.16 9.35 -3.26
CA ARG A 185 -7.51 9.43 -1.84
C ARG A 185 -6.57 10.44 -1.18
N PRO A 186 -6.86 10.92 0.03
CA PRO A 186 -5.97 11.86 0.72
C PRO A 186 -4.58 11.26 0.89
N ASP A 187 -3.57 12.01 0.44
CA ASP A 187 -2.19 11.68 0.74
C ASP A 187 -1.97 11.75 2.24
N HIS A 188 -1.10 10.91 2.77
CA HIS A 188 -0.75 10.88 4.17
C HIS A 188 0.72 10.62 4.39
N ARG A 189 1.15 10.98 5.58
CA ARG A 189 2.42 10.62 6.19
C ARG A 189 2.13 9.65 7.31
N MET A 190 2.91 8.58 7.41
CA MET A 190 2.86 7.65 8.53
C MET A 190 4.20 7.63 9.23
N PHE A 191 4.20 7.86 10.53
CA PHE A 191 5.35 7.71 11.41
C PHE A 191 5.18 6.39 12.14
N ILE A 192 6.05 5.41 11.86
CA ILE A 192 5.85 4.02 12.26
C ILE A 192 7.01 3.57 13.14
N GLY A 193 6.65 2.96 14.27
CA GLY A 193 7.56 2.23 15.14
C GLY A 193 7.17 0.76 15.23
N ASP A 194 8.15 -0.11 15.14
CA ASP A 194 8.01 -1.56 15.27
C ASP A 194 8.68 -2.03 16.56
N HIS A 195 7.98 -2.87 17.32
CA HIS A 195 8.45 -3.50 18.56
C HIS A 195 8.19 -5.00 18.48
N TYR A 196 9.16 -5.81 18.91
CA TYR A 196 9.01 -7.26 19.02
C TYR A 196 8.95 -7.63 20.49
N ASP A 197 7.97 -8.45 20.88
CA ASP A 197 7.93 -9.01 22.22
C ASP A 197 9.23 -9.78 22.50
N ASP A 198 9.71 -9.74 23.74
CA ASP A 198 10.91 -10.45 24.20
C ASP A 198 10.70 -11.98 24.37
N ASP A 199 9.58 -12.52 23.91
CA ASP A 199 9.25 -13.95 24.02
C ASP A 199 9.74 -14.79 22.82
N LEU A 200 9.67 -16.12 22.95
CA LEU A 200 10.09 -17.07 21.91
C LEU A 200 9.34 -16.91 20.58
N SER A 201 8.12 -16.38 20.60
CA SER A 201 7.32 -16.16 19.39
C SER A 201 7.69 -14.88 18.65
N ARG A 202 8.37 -13.94 19.32
CA ARG A 202 8.74 -12.60 18.84
C ARG A 202 7.57 -11.94 18.11
N THR A 203 6.42 -11.85 18.77
CA THR A 203 5.25 -11.22 18.19
C THR A 203 5.58 -9.78 17.83
N ARG A 204 5.33 -9.41 16.57
CA ARG A 204 5.53 -8.05 16.05
C ARG A 204 4.34 -7.17 16.39
N ASN A 205 4.64 -6.03 17.01
CA ASN A 205 3.70 -4.98 17.36
C ASN A 205 4.09 -3.70 16.61
N ILE A 206 3.10 -3.00 16.09
CA ILE A 206 3.28 -1.81 15.27
C ILE A 206 2.44 -0.69 15.86
N LEU A 207 3.05 0.46 16.12
CA LEU A 207 2.33 1.68 16.46
C LEU A 207 2.64 2.74 15.39
N SER A 208 1.60 3.38 14.88
CA SER A 208 1.75 4.36 13.80
C SER A 208 0.88 5.60 14.00
N ILE A 209 1.42 6.74 13.60
CA ILE A 209 0.75 8.03 13.57
C ILE A 209 0.55 8.40 12.12
N VAL A 210 -0.71 8.51 11.69
CA VAL A 210 -1.10 8.78 10.29
C VAL A 210 -1.71 10.17 10.20
N ILE A 211 -1.15 11.01 9.33
CA ILE A 211 -1.57 12.40 9.15
C ILE A 211 -1.73 12.68 7.67
N ASN A 212 -2.94 13.04 7.22
CA ASN A 212 -3.17 13.43 5.84
C ASN A 212 -2.37 14.71 5.51
N LYS A 213 -1.75 14.79 4.32
CA LYS A 213 -0.77 15.84 3.98
C LYS A 213 -1.32 17.26 4.02
N ASP A 214 -2.61 17.42 3.74
CA ASP A 214 -3.33 18.70 3.78
C ASP A 214 -3.81 19.11 5.19
N THR A 215 -3.65 18.23 6.19
CA THR A 215 -4.06 18.52 7.56
C THR A 215 -3.18 19.63 8.15
N LYS A 216 -3.84 20.63 8.76
CA LYS A 216 -3.19 21.77 9.42
C LYS A 216 -3.47 21.79 10.92
N GLY A 217 -2.61 22.49 11.64
CA GLY A 217 -2.69 22.65 13.10
C GLY A 217 -1.78 21.69 13.85
N LEU A 218 -1.66 21.92 15.16
CA LEU A 218 -0.74 21.19 16.03
C LEU A 218 -1.46 20.35 17.08
N THR A 219 -2.79 20.40 17.14
CA THR A 219 -3.57 19.64 18.11
C THR A 219 -4.80 19.08 17.43
N HIS A 220 -4.96 17.77 17.53
CA HIS A 220 -5.99 17.03 16.82
C HIS A 220 -6.74 16.12 17.78
N VAL A 221 -8.05 16.34 17.89
CA VAL A 221 -8.95 15.40 18.55
C VAL A 221 -9.13 14.20 17.63
N LEU A 222 -8.99 12.99 18.16
CA LEU A 222 -9.01 11.74 17.37
C LEU A 222 -10.43 11.21 17.15
N ALA A 223 -11.38 11.59 18.01
CA ALA A 223 -12.77 11.13 17.90
C ALA A 223 -13.40 11.58 16.56
N GLY A 224 -13.78 10.60 15.72
CA GLY A 224 -14.36 10.85 14.40
C GLY A 224 -13.40 11.49 13.38
N ASN A 225 -12.10 11.54 13.68
CA ASN A 225 -11.11 12.19 12.83
C ASN A 225 -10.47 11.19 11.87
N ASN A 226 -10.78 11.31 10.58
CA ASN A 226 -10.20 10.46 9.53
C ASN A 226 -8.90 11.05 8.94
N ASN A 227 -8.60 12.32 9.24
CA ASN A 227 -7.42 13.01 8.73
C ASN A 227 -6.18 12.78 9.60
N VAL A 228 -6.39 12.56 10.91
CA VAL A 228 -5.34 12.27 11.87
C VAL A 228 -5.74 11.04 12.67
N ARG A 229 -4.90 10.01 12.63
CA ARG A 229 -5.18 8.72 13.26
C ARG A 229 -3.95 8.23 14.00
N VAL A 230 -4.16 7.57 15.13
CA VAL A 230 -3.16 6.74 15.79
C VAL A 230 -3.64 5.30 15.65
N GLN A 231 -2.78 4.41 15.16
CA GLN A 231 -3.12 3.02 14.88
C GLN A 231 -2.16 2.10 15.59
N PHE A 232 -2.70 1.02 16.15
CA PHE A 232 -1.95 -0.05 16.79
C PHE A 232 -2.27 -1.38 16.11
N MET A 233 -1.27 -2.22 15.95
CA MET A 233 -1.42 -3.56 15.39
C MET A 233 -0.54 -4.54 16.14
N ARG A 234 -1.09 -5.71 16.46
CA ARG A 234 -0.33 -6.85 16.96
C ARG A 234 -0.63 -8.05 16.07
N LEU A 235 0.43 -8.61 15.46
CA LEU A 235 0.32 -9.52 14.30
C LEU A 235 0.00 -10.99 14.64
N ASP A 236 -0.12 -11.36 15.92
CA ASP A 236 -0.45 -12.74 16.29
C ASP A 236 -1.95 -13.05 16.12
N THR A 237 -2.81 -12.35 16.85
CA THR A 237 -4.19 -12.69 17.15
C THR A 237 -5.05 -11.46 17.38
N TYR A 238 -4.47 -10.35 17.84
CA TYR A 238 -5.23 -9.14 18.14
C TYR A 238 -5.68 -8.41 16.87
N GLY A 239 -4.81 -8.33 15.87
CA GLY A 239 -5.03 -7.59 14.63
C GLY A 239 -4.78 -6.08 14.78
N GLY A 240 -5.34 -5.29 13.87
CA GLY A 240 -5.20 -3.83 13.84
C GLY A 240 -6.40 -3.09 14.44
N VAL A 241 -6.15 -2.00 15.14
CA VAL A 241 -7.14 -1.07 15.69
C VAL A 241 -6.71 0.38 15.46
N THR A 242 -7.68 1.26 15.30
CA THR A 242 -7.47 2.72 15.23
C THR A 242 -8.05 3.36 16.48
N ALA A 243 -7.36 4.36 17.04
CA ALA A 243 -7.84 5.10 18.19
C ALA A 243 -9.18 5.76 17.87
N HIS A 244 -10.18 5.62 18.76
CA HIS A 244 -11.52 6.19 18.58
C HIS A 244 -11.76 7.44 19.45
N ALA A 245 -10.86 7.74 20.37
CA ALA A 245 -10.92 8.92 21.24
C ALA A 245 -9.50 9.34 21.67
N GLY A 246 -9.40 10.57 22.20
CA GLY A 246 -8.15 11.16 22.66
C GLY A 246 -7.62 12.26 21.76
N THR A 247 -6.34 12.58 21.94
CA THR A 247 -5.68 13.73 21.31
C THR A 247 -4.28 13.36 20.82
N LEU A 248 -3.92 13.87 19.64
CA LEU A 248 -2.55 13.97 19.16
C LEU A 248 -2.13 15.44 19.21
N LYS A 249 -1.00 15.74 19.84
CA LYS A 249 -0.39 17.07 19.86
C LYS A 249 0.99 17.02 19.23
N LEU A 250 1.15 17.74 18.14
CA LEU A 250 2.39 17.87 17.40
C LEU A 250 3.23 19.00 18.00
N ASN A 251 4.55 18.81 18.02
CA ASN A 251 5.46 19.89 18.40
C ASN A 251 5.63 20.92 17.28
N GLU A 252 5.43 20.47 16.03
CA GLU A 252 5.61 21.23 14.80
C GLU A 252 4.76 20.60 13.68
N GLU A 253 4.53 21.33 12.58
CA GLU A 253 3.91 20.70 11.40
C GLU A 253 4.83 19.58 10.88
N VAL A 254 4.24 18.41 10.61
CA VAL A 254 4.98 17.27 10.09
C VAL A 254 5.27 17.42 8.60
N THR A 255 6.38 16.83 8.15
CA THR A 255 6.80 16.78 6.75
C THR A 255 7.03 15.34 6.31
N ASP A 256 7.40 15.13 5.06
CA ASP A 256 7.77 13.81 4.54
C ASP A 256 9.09 13.30 5.15
N ASP A 257 9.86 14.16 5.82
CA ASP A 257 11.18 13.83 6.37
C ASP A 257 11.23 13.85 7.90
N HIS A 258 10.32 14.55 8.59
CA HIS A 258 10.28 14.58 10.05
C HIS A 258 8.88 14.73 10.63
N GLY A 259 8.71 14.23 11.85
CA GLY A 259 7.53 14.47 12.66
C GLY A 259 7.78 14.19 14.12
N SER A 260 7.18 14.99 15.00
CA SER A 260 7.26 14.77 16.44
C SER A 260 6.03 15.26 17.20
N GLY A 261 5.74 14.61 18.32
CA GLY A 261 4.61 14.95 19.16
C GLY A 261 4.35 13.96 20.28
N GLU A 262 3.22 14.17 20.95
CA GLU A 262 2.70 13.35 22.05
C GLU A 262 1.24 12.97 21.75
N PHE A 263 0.84 11.78 22.20
CA PHE A 263 -0.53 11.30 22.04
C PHE A 263 -1.01 10.67 23.34
N SER A 264 -2.30 10.87 23.62
CA SER A 264 -3.04 10.18 24.68
C SER A 264 -4.39 9.78 24.10
N CYS A 265 -4.63 8.48 23.96
CA CYS A 265 -5.74 7.98 23.16
C CYS A 265 -6.31 6.65 23.65
N SER A 266 -7.57 6.40 23.30
CA SER A 266 -8.28 5.15 23.59
C SER A 266 -8.50 4.33 22.34
N PHE A 267 -8.41 3.02 22.49
CA PHE A 267 -8.65 2.02 21.46
C PHE A 267 -9.68 1.02 21.95
N ARG A 268 -10.47 0.51 21.00
CA ARG A 268 -11.45 -0.55 21.25
C ARG A 268 -11.65 -1.36 19.99
N LYS A 269 -11.54 -2.69 20.09
CA LYS A 269 -12.03 -3.63 19.07
C LYS A 269 -13.53 -3.78 19.22
N ASN A 270 -14.29 -4.01 18.15
CA ASN A 270 -15.78 -4.03 18.18
C ASN A 270 -16.39 -4.77 19.38
N ASP A 271 -15.81 -5.91 19.78
CA ASP A 271 -16.28 -6.75 20.89
C ASP A 271 -15.26 -6.88 22.05
N GLY A 272 -14.26 -5.99 22.12
CA GLY A 272 -13.18 -6.03 23.10
C GLY A 272 -13.26 -4.95 24.18
N PRO A 273 -12.54 -5.11 25.31
CA PRO A 273 -12.40 -4.05 26.28
C PRO A 273 -11.68 -2.84 25.68
N GLU A 274 -12.05 -1.64 26.14
CA GLU A 274 -11.30 -0.43 25.83
C GLU A 274 -9.96 -0.43 26.57
N PHE A 275 -8.92 0.07 25.92
CA PHE A 275 -7.63 0.32 26.54
C PHE A 275 -7.11 1.69 26.13
N THR A 276 -6.23 2.25 26.95
CA THR A 276 -5.63 3.57 26.71
C THR A 276 -4.15 3.44 26.43
N VAL A 277 -3.64 4.39 25.65
CA VAL A 277 -2.23 4.49 25.31
C VAL A 277 -1.79 5.95 25.39
N GLU A 278 -0.72 6.17 26.14
CA GLU A 278 -0.02 7.46 26.20
C GLU A 278 1.40 7.29 25.67
N GLY A 279 1.84 8.19 24.81
CA GLY A 279 3.16 8.06 24.20
C GLY A 279 3.67 9.31 23.52
N THR A 280 4.91 9.20 23.07
CA THR A 280 5.62 10.23 22.33
C THR A 280 6.28 9.64 21.09
N PHE A 281 6.44 10.47 20.08
CA PHE A 281 7.22 10.12 18.90
C PHE A 281 8.08 11.31 18.45
N ARG A 282 9.25 10.98 17.91
CA ARG A 282 10.11 11.88 17.16
C ARG A 282 10.84 11.04 16.15
N LEU A 283 10.47 11.14 14.88
CA LEU A 283 11.09 10.39 13.79
C LEU A 283 11.66 11.37 12.77
N THR A 284 12.85 11.05 12.29
CA THR A 284 13.53 11.75 11.21
C THR A 284 14.00 10.73 10.18
N ARG A 285 13.67 10.95 8.92
CA ARG A 285 14.10 10.14 7.79
C ARG A 285 15.64 10.11 7.72
N VAL A 286 16.20 8.95 7.43
CA VAL A 286 17.64 8.81 7.18
C VAL A 286 17.97 9.38 5.79
N PRO A 287 18.90 10.34 5.68
CA PRO A 287 19.36 10.84 4.39
C PRO A 287 20.07 9.71 3.61
N HIS A 288 19.80 9.64 2.30
CA HIS A 288 20.53 8.77 1.38
C HIS A 288 21.84 9.43 0.90
#